data_AF-A0A258W5T9-F1
#
_entry.id   AF-A0A258W5T9-F1
#
_cell.length_a   1.000
_cell.length_b   1.000
_cell.length_c   1.000
_cell.angle_alpha   90.00
_cell.angle_beta   90.00
_cell.angle_gamma   90.00
#
_symmetry.space_group_name_H-M   'P 1'
#
loop_
_entity.id
_entity.type
_entity.pdbx_description
1 polymer ?
#
loop_
_entity_poly.entity_id
_entity_poly.type
_entity_poly.pdbx_seq_one_letter_code
_entity_poly.pdbx_strand_id
1 'polypeptide(L)' 'MEKIKLEATDPVCGMKVNQATALHSEHNGKMFYFCGEHCLQKFLANPDDSKPMEKSGGCCG' A
#
# COMPACT_ATOMS: atom_id res chain seq x y z
N MET A 1 9.42 12.49 25.79
CA MET A 1 10.05 12.03 24.54
C MET A 1 8.92 11.46 23.68
N GLU A 2 8.10 12.34 23.11
CA GLU A 2 6.97 11.94 22.28
C GLU A 2 7.48 11.19 21.05
N LYS A 3 7.06 9.91 20.95
CA LYS A 3 7.22 9.10 19.76
C LYS A 3 6.42 9.80 18.65
N ILE A 4 7.14 10.45 17.74
CA ILE A 4 6.60 10.95 16.48
C ILE A 4 5.94 9.76 15.80
N LYS A 5 4.61 9.74 15.82
CA LYS A 5 3.81 8.64 15.27
C LYS A 5 3.81 8.81 13.76
N LEU A 6 4.84 8.29 13.10
CA LEU A 6 4.94 8.26 11.66
C LEU A 6 4.06 7.11 11.16
N GLU A 7 2.79 7.41 10.92
CA GLU A 7 1.80 6.45 10.44
C GLU A 7 1.66 6.62 8.92
N ALA A 8 1.89 5.55 8.16
CA ALA A 8 1.59 5.51 6.74
C ALA A 8 0.37 4.63 6.47
N THR A 9 -0.31 4.91 5.36
CA THR A 9 -1.36 4.05 4.83
C THR A 9 -0.76 3.21 3.72
N ASP A 10 -0.87 1.89 3.86
CA ASP A 10 -0.46 0.94 2.84
C ASP A 10 -1.40 1.07 1.61
N PRO A 11 -0.88 1.35 0.40
CA PRO A 11 -1.70 1.56 -0.79
C PRO A 11 -2.30 0.27 -1.38
N VAL A 12 -1.86 -0.90 -0.90
CA VAL A 12 -2.32 -2.22 -1.38
C VAL A 12 -3.51 -2.71 -0.56
N CYS A 13 -3.46 -2.54 0.76
CA CYS A 13 -4.51 -3.02 1.67
C CYS A 13 -5.27 -1.93 2.42
N GLY A 14 -4.82 -0.67 2.39
CA GLY A 14 -5.44 0.45 3.11
C GLY A 14 -5.22 0.43 4.63
N MET A 15 -4.37 -0.47 5.14
CA MET A 15 -4.08 -0.57 6.57
C MET A 15 -3.10 0.52 7.03
N LYS A 16 -3.28 1.02 8.26
CA LYS A 16 -2.33 1.93 8.90
C LYS A 16 -1.14 1.17 9.44
N VAL A 17 0.07 1.61 9.07
CA VAL A 17 1.34 0.99 9.43
C VAL A 17 2.29 2.03 10.01
N ASN A 18 3.24 1.61 10.83
CA ASN A 18 4.21 2.51 11.41
C ASN A 18 5.43 2.63 10.48
N GLN A 19 5.65 3.78 9.86
CA GLN A 19 6.77 4.03 8.94
C GLN A 19 8.15 3.74 9.56
N ALA A 20 8.28 3.85 10.89
CA ALA A 20 9.53 3.58 11.59
C ALA A 20 9.91 2.08 11.57
N THR A 21 8.93 1.19 11.43
CA THR A 21 9.14 -0.28 11.42
C THR A 21 8.59 -0.95 10.16
N ALA A 22 7.83 -0.23 9.36
CA ALA A 22 7.21 -0.71 8.13
C ALA A 22 8.24 -0.79 7.00
N LEU A 23 7.97 -1.68 6.05
CA LEU A 23 8.76 -1.74 4.83
C LEU A 23 8.45 -0.55 3.96
N HIS A 24 9.45 -0.06 3.24
CA HIS A 24 9.28 1.03 2.29
C HIS A 24 9.98 0.70 0.98
N SER A 25 9.47 1.27 -0.11
CA SER A 25 10.07 1.11 -1.43
C SER A 25 9.93 2.41 -2.20
N GLU A 26 10.99 2.75 -2.95
CA GLU A 26 10.99 3.90 -3.82
C GLU A 26 10.47 3.49 -5.20
N HIS A 27 9.42 4.16 -5.67
CA HIS A 27 8.87 3.95 -7.00
C HIS A 27 8.50 5.30 -7.62
N ASN A 28 9.00 5.58 -8.83
CA ASN A 28 8.79 6.86 -9.52
C ASN A 28 9.23 8.08 -8.68
N GLY A 29 10.31 7.93 -7.90
CA GLY A 29 10.80 8.98 -6.99
C GLY A 29 9.88 9.27 -5.80
N LYS A 30 8.90 8.39 -5.51
CA LYS A 30 8.03 8.46 -4.33
C LYS A 30 8.31 7.28 -3.42
N MET A 31 8.42 7.55 -2.12
CA MET A 31 8.52 6.50 -1.10
C MET A 31 7.11 6.01 -0.71
N PHE A 32 6.87 4.72 -0.86
CA PHE A 32 5.65 4.05 -0.40
C PHE A 32 5.97 3.14 0.77
N TYR A 33 5.02 2.99 1.70
CA TYR A 33 5.17 2.17 2.90
C TYR A 33 4.17 1.01 2.88
N PHE A 34 4.61 -0.14 3.36
CA PHE A 34 3.87 -1.40 3.31
C PHE A 34 3.82 -2.08 4.67
N CYS A 35 2.71 -2.75 4.97
CA CYS A 35 2.53 -3.47 6.22
C CYS A 35 3.43 -4.70 6.35
N GLY A 36 3.93 -5.22 5.22
CA GLY A 36 4.79 -6.38 5.16
C GLY A 36 5.23 -6.73 3.73
N GLU A 37 6.07 -7.75 3.61
CA GLU A 37 6.66 -8.18 2.34
C GLU A 37 5.59 -8.57 1.31
N HIS A 38 4.49 -9.14 1.78
CA HIS A 38 3.36 -9.51 0.91
C HIS A 38 2.75 -8.32 0.16
N CYS A 39 2.55 -7.18 0.84
CA CYS A 39 2.04 -5.97 0.19
C CYS A 39 3.09 -5.35 -0.74
N LEU A 40 4.35 -5.32 -0.32
CA LEU A 40 5.44 -4.86 -1.19
C LEU A 40 5.54 -5.70 -2.46
N GLN A 41 5.54 -7.03 -2.35
CA GLN A 41 5.59 -7.94 -3.49
C GLN A 41 4.39 -7.76 -4.41
N LYS A 42 3.17 -7.60 -3.86
CA LYS A 42 1.99 -7.29 -4.67
C LYS A 42 2.12 -5.96 -5.40
N PHE A 43 2.65 -4.93 -4.75
CA PHE A 43 2.88 -3.62 -5.34
C PHE A 43 3.91 -3.66 -6.47
N LEU A 44 4.97 -4.47 -6.31
CA LEU A 44 5.99 -4.68 -7.34
C LEU A 44 5.50 -5.58 -8.49
N ALA A 45 4.69 -6.60 -8.18
CA ALA A 45 4.20 -7.57 -9.14
C ALA A 45 3.02 -7.05 -9.97
N ASN A 46 2.15 -6.21 -9.40
CA ASN A 46 0.99 -5.63 -10.07
C ASN A 46 0.93 -4.12 -9.78
N PRO A 47 1.62 -3.29 -10.55
CA PRO A 47 1.54 -1.83 -10.40
C PRO A 47 0.15 -1.25 -10.73
N ASP A 48 -0.70 -2.00 -11.44
CA ASP A 48 -2.03 -1.57 -11.90
C ASP A 48 -3.14 -1.71 -10.83
N ASP A 49 -2.92 -2.50 -9.78
CA ASP A 49 -3.90 -2.77 -8.71
C ASP A 49 -3.93 -1.71 -7.59
N SER A 50 -3.18 -0.62 -7.75
CA SER A 50 -3.13 0.48 -6.76
C SER A 50 -4.31 1.47 -6.86
N LYS A 51 -5.40 1.10 -7.55
CA LYS A 51 -6.65 1.88 -7.58
C LYS A 51 -7.74 1.23 -6.75
N PRO A 52 -8.50 2.00 -5.93
CA PRO A 52 -9.75 1.50 -5.40
C PRO A 52 -10.67 1.19 -6.58
N MET A 53 -10.85 -0.11 -6.81
CA MET A 53 -11.98 -0.73 -7.48
C MET A 53 -12.88 0.21 -8.28
N GLU A 54 -12.59 0.34 -9.57
CA GLU A 54 -13.56 0.79 -10.58
C GLU A 54 -13.42 -0.14 -11.80
N LYS A 55 -13.93 -1.37 -11.67
CA LYS A 55 -14.35 -2.17 -12.82
C LYS A 55 -15.59 -2.99 -12.50
N SER A 56 -16.72 -2.29 -12.54
CA SER A 56 -17.91 -2.66 -13.32
C SER A 56 -18.25 -4.14 -13.48
N GLY A 57 -19.35 -4.54 -12.86
CA GLY A 57 -20.47 -5.17 -13.59
C GLY A 57 -20.32 -6.64 -13.97
N GLY A 58 -20.70 -7.52 -13.06
CA GLY A 58 -21.34 -8.80 -13.40
C GLY A 58 -22.86 -8.65 -13.27
N CYS A 59 -23.50 -8.22 -14.34
CA CYS A 59 -24.95 -8.16 -14.51
C CYS A 59 -25.50 -9.55 -14.92
N CYS A 60 -26.61 -9.97 -14.29
CA CYS A 60 -27.62 -10.96 -14.73
C CYS A 60 -27.24 -12.40 -15.11
N GLY A 61 -28.04 -13.34 -14.59
CA GLY A 61 -28.14 -14.74 -14.97
C GLY A 61 -28.97 -15.54 -13.97
#